data_AF-A0A5C6B7C1-F1
#
_entry.id   AF-A0A5C6B7C1-F1
#
_cell.length_a   1.000
_cell.length_b   1.000
_cell.length_c   1.000
_cell.angle_alpha   90.00
_cell.angle_beta   90.00
_cell.angle_gamma   90.00
#
_symmetry.space_group_name_H-M   'P 1'
#
loop_
_entity.id
_entity.type
_entity.pdbx_description
1 polymer ?
#
loop_
_entity_poly.entity_id
_entity_poly.type
_entity_poly.pdbx_seq_one_letter_code
_entity_poly.pdbx_strand_id
1 'polypeptide(L)'
;MSPRAHAWSDRLWVGITSSHLGDDQALHAAVCRYLSASVFQCRQSGHVLVVAAESAIEALARRAAELFSVPLITLHVDADSAEILDDEESLSATIHCRSITAEPLQRDDVLISVADRIDAVMVRRGGRVEKALRRRLGTRKDASVRVAIHSISKSATRSLMQMGAIGWYRTRWSESDTADKTSSSVESAEVEPHDDQWMQSENQWLVHCTRAPHGPMPGQTQHQHQDALLLSSWSGLLDPATPLCSLASIVRGGRLLASAIASARQWPVVCFSAASLTQLLQNRCYRPQLRRWDYEPFGVAIRKSAAIKLGVRPVIYGEASQRCTLSPEDQFRFQSKGKTYDWTQEREWRASGDVRLTDMDPDDVRLFVPSAEDAAKLAPLCPWPIEVVRDEPETQFDP
;
A
#
# COMPACT_ATOMS: atom_id res chain seq x y z
N MET A 1 22.25 -6.00 -29.32
CA MET A 1 22.22 -5.04 -28.20
C MET A 1 22.03 -3.66 -28.78
N SER A 2 21.26 -2.77 -28.14
CA SER A 2 21.23 -1.37 -28.57
C SER A 2 22.60 -0.69 -28.34
N PRO A 3 22.93 0.40 -29.06
CA PRO A 3 24.19 1.12 -28.89
C PRO A 3 24.45 1.56 -27.44
N ARG A 4 23.40 1.97 -26.72
CA ARG A 4 23.50 2.30 -25.29
C ARG A 4 23.80 1.11 -24.40
N ALA A 5 23.15 -0.03 -24.63
CA ALA A 5 23.45 -1.25 -23.89
C ALA A 5 24.92 -1.67 -24.08
N HIS A 6 25.48 -1.43 -25.27
CA HIS A 6 26.90 -1.65 -25.53
C HIS A 6 27.79 -0.66 -24.77
N ALA A 7 27.42 0.63 -24.70
CA ALA A 7 28.15 1.63 -23.90
C ALA A 7 28.17 1.34 -22.38
N TRP A 8 27.34 0.40 -21.92
CA TRP A 8 27.26 -0.03 -20.53
C TRP A 8 27.83 -1.43 -20.27
N SER A 9 28.56 -2.01 -21.23
CA SER A 9 29.17 -3.34 -21.08
C SER A 9 30.22 -3.41 -19.95
N ASP A 10 30.86 -2.28 -19.65
CA ASP A 10 31.95 -2.22 -18.66
C ASP A 10 31.43 -1.95 -17.24
N ARG A 11 30.11 -1.81 -17.08
CA ARG A 11 29.45 -1.57 -15.79
C ARG A 11 28.86 -2.87 -15.27
N LEU A 12 28.82 -3.03 -13.95
CA LEU A 12 28.15 -4.17 -13.31
C LEU A 12 26.64 -4.12 -13.55
N TRP A 13 26.08 -5.23 -14.02
CA TRP A 13 24.66 -5.41 -14.26
C TRP A 13 23.96 -6.04 -13.05
N VAL A 14 23.05 -5.28 -12.45
CA VAL A 14 22.25 -5.71 -11.31
C VAL A 14 20.86 -6.08 -11.79
N GLY A 15 20.57 -7.38 -11.86
CA GLY A 15 19.24 -7.87 -12.20
C GLY A 15 18.29 -7.81 -11.02
N ILE A 16 17.10 -7.24 -11.22
CA ILE A 16 16.00 -7.26 -10.25
C ILE A 16 14.94 -8.24 -10.68
N THR A 17 14.54 -9.14 -9.79
CA THR A 17 13.45 -10.08 -10.05
C THR A 17 12.49 -10.19 -8.87
N SER A 18 11.23 -10.49 -9.19
CA SER A 18 10.19 -10.76 -8.22
C SER A 18 9.21 -11.78 -8.77
N SER A 19 8.73 -12.67 -7.91
CA SER A 19 7.49 -13.40 -8.18
C SER A 19 6.30 -12.44 -8.20
N HIS A 20 5.17 -12.88 -8.75
CA HIS A 20 3.94 -12.07 -8.80
C HIS A 20 3.52 -11.61 -7.41
N LEU A 21 3.21 -10.33 -7.24
CA LEU A 21 2.86 -9.76 -5.92
C LEU A 21 1.37 -9.98 -5.60
N GLY A 22 0.49 -9.90 -6.61
CA GLY A 22 -0.96 -9.90 -6.41
C GLY A 22 -1.43 -8.55 -5.89
N ASP A 23 -2.54 -8.53 -5.17
CA ASP A 23 -3.17 -7.28 -4.70
C ASP A 23 -2.80 -6.91 -3.25
N ASP A 24 -1.76 -7.54 -2.69
CA ASP A 24 -1.32 -7.34 -1.31
C ASP A 24 -0.44 -6.08 -1.19
N GLN A 25 -1.05 -4.97 -0.75
CA GLN A 25 -0.40 -3.67 -0.66
C GLN A 25 0.76 -3.64 0.34
N ALA A 26 0.65 -4.37 1.46
CA ALA A 26 1.73 -4.46 2.43
C ALA A 26 2.95 -5.15 1.81
N LEU A 27 2.71 -6.19 1.00
CA LEU A 27 3.77 -6.85 0.23
C LEU A 27 4.34 -5.92 -0.86
N HIS A 28 3.51 -5.16 -1.59
CA HIS A 28 3.99 -4.16 -2.56
C HIS A 28 4.89 -3.13 -1.90
N ALA A 29 4.47 -2.57 -0.77
CA ALA A 29 5.28 -1.63 0.02
C ALA A 29 6.60 -2.29 0.46
N ALA A 30 6.56 -3.49 1.03
CA ALA A 30 7.76 -4.23 1.44
C ALA A 30 8.73 -4.46 0.28
N VAL A 31 8.23 -4.85 -0.89
CA VAL A 31 9.03 -5.04 -2.09
C VAL A 31 9.65 -3.73 -2.58
N CYS A 32 8.89 -2.63 -2.56
CA CYS A 32 9.38 -1.31 -2.96
C CYS A 32 10.51 -0.81 -2.04
N ARG A 33 10.51 -1.18 -0.74
CA ARG A 33 11.63 -0.86 0.16
C ARG A 33 12.93 -1.54 -0.26
N TYR A 34 12.87 -2.80 -0.66
CA TYR A 34 14.05 -3.51 -1.17
C TYR A 34 14.45 -2.98 -2.54
N LEU A 35 13.50 -2.83 -3.46
CA LEU A 35 13.76 -2.26 -4.79
C LEU A 35 14.47 -0.91 -4.70
N SER A 36 13.95 0.03 -3.91
CA SER A 36 14.54 1.36 -3.75
C SER A 36 15.96 1.31 -3.19
N ALA A 37 16.23 0.41 -2.24
CA ALA A 37 17.58 0.22 -1.72
C ALA A 37 18.55 -0.36 -2.77
N SER A 38 18.09 -1.29 -3.61
CA SER A 38 18.90 -1.82 -4.71
C SER A 38 19.21 -0.74 -5.74
N VAL A 39 18.19 0.00 -6.18
CA VAL A 39 18.35 1.06 -7.18
C VAL A 39 19.24 2.18 -6.65
N PHE A 40 19.05 2.59 -5.40
CA PHE A 40 19.93 3.56 -4.76
C PHE A 40 21.39 3.09 -4.70
N GLN A 41 21.63 1.81 -4.37
CA GLN A 41 22.97 1.24 -4.42
C GLN A 41 23.54 1.25 -5.85
N CYS A 42 22.73 0.94 -6.86
CA CYS A 42 23.17 1.04 -8.26
C CYS A 42 23.60 2.47 -8.61
N ARG A 43 22.82 3.48 -8.18
CA ARG A 43 23.17 4.89 -8.36
C ARG A 43 24.52 5.21 -7.72
N GLN A 44 24.72 4.83 -6.46
CA GLN A 44 25.95 5.14 -5.72
C GLN A 44 27.19 4.47 -6.32
N SER A 45 27.04 3.26 -6.86
CA SER A 45 28.16 2.49 -7.42
C SER A 45 28.31 2.63 -8.94
N GLY A 46 27.49 3.45 -9.60
CA GLY A 46 27.52 3.59 -11.07
C GLY A 46 27.12 2.32 -11.83
N HIS A 47 26.35 1.44 -11.21
CA HIS A 47 25.89 0.18 -11.82
C HIS A 47 24.64 0.41 -12.70
N VAL A 48 24.30 -0.62 -13.47
CA VAL A 48 23.14 -0.63 -14.36
C VAL A 48 22.08 -1.57 -13.81
N LEU A 49 20.83 -1.10 -13.76
CA LEU A 49 19.70 -1.94 -13.40
C LEU A 49 19.27 -2.76 -14.61
N VAL A 50 18.99 -4.04 -14.41
CA VAL A 50 18.49 -4.92 -15.47
C VAL A 50 17.19 -5.56 -15.02
N VAL A 51 16.19 -5.58 -15.90
CA VAL A 51 14.89 -6.19 -15.63
C VAL A 51 14.38 -6.95 -16.85
N ALA A 52 13.67 -8.06 -16.62
CA ALA A 52 12.99 -8.77 -17.68
C ALA A 52 11.69 -8.05 -18.06
N ALA A 53 11.47 -7.87 -19.36
CA ALA A 53 10.22 -7.36 -19.90
C ALA A 53 9.04 -8.24 -19.46
N GLU A 54 7.91 -7.61 -19.19
CA GLU A 54 6.65 -8.19 -18.71
C GLU A 54 6.77 -8.95 -17.38
N SER A 55 7.89 -8.81 -16.68
CA SER A 55 8.05 -9.38 -15.34
C SER A 55 7.16 -8.65 -14.33
N ALA A 56 6.82 -9.33 -13.24
CA ALA A 56 5.95 -8.77 -12.22
C ALA A 56 6.50 -7.48 -11.56
N ILE A 57 7.81 -7.25 -11.67
CA ILE A 57 8.50 -6.09 -11.08
C ILE A 57 8.83 -5.01 -12.11
N GLU A 58 8.62 -5.25 -13.42
CA GLU A 58 9.11 -4.35 -14.47
C GLU A 58 8.61 -2.92 -14.29
N ALA A 59 7.30 -2.72 -14.13
CA ALA A 59 6.72 -1.38 -13.99
C ALA A 59 7.29 -0.61 -12.79
N LEU A 60 7.49 -1.30 -11.65
CA LEU A 60 8.09 -0.71 -10.45
C LEU A 60 9.59 -0.44 -10.64
N ALA A 61 10.32 -1.37 -11.26
CA ALA A 61 11.75 -1.22 -11.52
C ALA A 61 12.05 -0.09 -12.51
N ARG A 62 11.22 0.05 -13.56
CA ARG A 62 11.28 1.16 -14.52
C ARG A 62 11.05 2.49 -13.81
N ARG A 63 9.97 2.58 -13.03
CA ARG A 63 9.67 3.80 -12.29
C ARG A 63 10.76 4.16 -11.28
N ALA A 64 11.31 3.17 -10.58
CA ALA A 64 12.44 3.38 -9.68
C ALA A 64 13.70 3.86 -10.42
N ALA A 65 14.04 3.26 -11.55
CA ALA A 65 15.18 3.68 -12.34
C ALA A 65 15.05 5.14 -12.81
N GLU A 66 13.87 5.55 -13.28
CA GLU A 66 13.56 6.95 -13.60
C GLU A 66 13.73 7.86 -12.37
N LEU A 67 13.04 7.54 -11.28
CA LEU A 67 12.98 8.34 -10.06
C LEU A 67 14.35 8.55 -9.40
N PHE A 68 15.21 7.54 -9.45
CA PHE A 68 16.56 7.59 -8.89
C PHE A 68 17.63 7.92 -9.94
N SER A 69 17.25 8.15 -11.20
CA SER A 69 18.16 8.43 -12.33
C SER A 69 19.24 7.37 -12.52
N VAL A 70 18.84 6.10 -12.55
CA VAL A 70 19.71 4.94 -12.74
C VAL A 70 19.54 4.37 -14.15
N PRO A 71 20.64 4.05 -14.86
CA PRO A 71 20.57 3.37 -16.16
C PRO A 71 19.80 2.06 -16.07
N LEU A 72 18.86 1.85 -16.99
CA LEU A 72 18.00 0.66 -17.05
C LEU A 72 18.17 -0.10 -18.35
N ILE A 73 18.39 -1.40 -18.26
CA ILE A 73 18.30 -2.33 -19.38
C ILE A 73 17.03 -3.18 -19.23
N THR A 74 16.17 -3.17 -20.24
CA THR A 74 15.02 -4.08 -20.35
C THR A 74 15.37 -5.25 -21.28
N LEU A 75 15.25 -6.48 -20.77
CA LEU A 75 15.49 -7.70 -21.52
C LEU A 75 14.18 -8.25 -22.11
N HIS A 76 14.07 -8.27 -23.43
CA HIS A 76 12.98 -8.92 -24.15
C HIS A 76 13.43 -10.29 -24.63
N VAL A 77 12.63 -11.32 -24.41
CA VAL A 77 12.96 -12.69 -24.80
C VAL A 77 11.93 -13.18 -25.79
N ASP A 78 12.39 -13.67 -26.94
CA ASP A 78 11.56 -14.18 -28.04
C ASP A 78 10.49 -13.19 -28.54
N ALA A 79 10.72 -11.89 -28.36
CA ALA A 79 9.87 -10.83 -28.90
C ALA A 79 10.22 -10.53 -30.37
N ASP A 80 9.19 -10.30 -31.19
CA ASP A 80 9.35 -9.74 -32.53
C ASP A 80 10.11 -8.42 -32.41
N SER A 81 11.20 -8.31 -33.18
CA SER A 81 12.06 -7.13 -33.17
C SER A 81 11.32 -5.98 -33.85
N ALA A 82 10.44 -5.31 -33.11
CA ALA A 82 9.99 -3.97 -33.46
C ALA A 82 11.22 -3.05 -33.47
N GLU A 83 11.27 -2.13 -34.43
CA GLU A 83 12.33 -1.13 -34.52
C GLU A 83 12.42 -0.34 -33.21
N ILE A 84 13.55 -0.52 -32.50
CA ILE A 84 13.83 0.19 -31.26
C ILE A 84 14.34 1.57 -31.64
N LEU A 85 13.53 2.60 -31.42
CA LEU A 85 14.03 3.96 -31.29
C LEU A 85 14.52 4.11 -29.85
N ASP A 86 15.85 4.08 -29.66
CA ASP A 86 16.44 4.53 -28.40
C ASP A 86 16.06 6.02 -28.27
N ASP A 87 15.23 6.35 -27.28
CA ASP A 87 14.91 7.74 -26.95
C ASP A 87 16.19 8.39 -26.41
N GLU A 88 16.83 9.27 -27.19
CA GLU A 88 18.12 9.91 -26.84
C GLU A 88 18.09 10.65 -25.50
N GLU A 89 16.93 10.99 -24.95
CA GLU A 89 16.84 11.64 -23.64
C GLU A 89 16.68 10.65 -22.46
N SER A 90 16.28 9.39 -22.73
CA SER A 90 16.02 8.38 -21.70
C SER A 90 17.29 7.66 -21.23
N LEU A 91 17.44 7.39 -19.92
CA LEU A 91 18.47 6.49 -19.37
C LEU A 91 18.09 5.00 -19.51
N SER A 92 17.40 4.63 -20.58
CA SER A 92 16.97 3.24 -20.85
C SER A 92 17.61 2.66 -22.10
N ALA A 93 17.87 1.36 -22.09
CA ALA A 93 18.29 0.57 -23.24
C ALA A 93 17.52 -0.75 -23.29
N THR A 94 17.43 -1.33 -24.48
CA THR A 94 16.70 -2.58 -24.71
C THR A 94 17.63 -3.64 -25.29
N ILE A 95 17.52 -4.87 -24.79
CA ILE A 95 18.22 -6.03 -25.34
C ILE A 95 17.20 -7.10 -25.69
N HIS A 96 17.23 -7.57 -26.93
CA HIS A 96 16.49 -8.73 -27.38
C HIS A 96 17.36 -9.97 -27.30
N CYS A 97 16.87 -10.99 -26.60
CA CYS A 97 17.46 -12.30 -26.51
C CYS A 97 16.59 -13.28 -27.29
N ARG A 98 17.22 -14.14 -28.09
CA ARG A 98 16.56 -15.20 -28.83
C ARG A 98 17.25 -16.51 -28.57
N SER A 99 16.48 -17.59 -28.52
CA SER A 99 17.06 -18.93 -28.51
C SER A 99 17.74 -19.22 -29.85
N ILE A 100 18.92 -19.83 -29.79
CA ILE A 100 19.57 -20.42 -30.97
C ILE A 100 19.02 -21.85 -31.21
N THR A 101 18.39 -22.45 -30.20
CA THR A 101 17.77 -23.77 -30.27
C THR A 101 16.26 -23.65 -30.46
N ALA A 102 15.59 -24.77 -30.76
CA ALA A 102 14.14 -24.81 -30.92
C ALA A 102 13.36 -24.64 -29.58
N GLU A 103 14.04 -24.64 -28.43
CA GLU A 103 13.40 -24.48 -27.14
C GLU A 103 13.26 -22.99 -26.77
N PRO A 104 12.07 -22.53 -26.34
CA PRO A 104 11.84 -21.13 -26.00
C PRO A 104 12.58 -20.75 -24.72
N LEU A 105 13.23 -19.59 -24.73
CA LEU A 105 13.94 -19.08 -23.57
C LEU A 105 12.93 -18.54 -22.54
N GLN A 106 13.13 -18.88 -21.27
CA GLN A 106 12.34 -18.29 -20.20
C GLN A 106 12.97 -16.96 -19.77
N ARG A 107 12.19 -15.87 -19.78
CA ARG A 107 12.67 -14.52 -19.47
C ARG A 107 13.42 -14.41 -18.13
N ASP A 108 12.92 -15.07 -17.09
CA ASP A 108 13.53 -15.04 -15.76
C ASP A 108 14.89 -15.76 -15.77
N ASP A 109 15.01 -16.84 -16.56
CA ASP A 109 16.27 -17.57 -16.71
C ASP A 109 17.31 -16.76 -17.45
N VAL A 110 16.92 -16.02 -18.49
CA VAL A 110 17.82 -15.11 -19.21
C VAL A 110 18.33 -14.03 -18.27
N LEU A 111 17.42 -13.27 -17.63
CA LEU A 111 17.80 -12.22 -16.67
C LEU A 111 18.72 -12.75 -15.57
N ILE A 112 18.33 -13.85 -14.94
CA ILE A 112 19.08 -14.44 -13.83
C ILE A 112 20.45 -14.94 -14.30
N SER A 113 20.60 -15.37 -15.55
CA SER A 113 21.90 -15.87 -16.05
C SER A 113 22.84 -14.73 -16.43
N VAL A 114 22.34 -13.69 -17.11
CA VAL A 114 23.18 -12.63 -17.69
C VAL A 114 23.64 -11.59 -16.68
N ALA A 115 22.88 -11.34 -15.60
CA ALA A 115 23.28 -10.31 -14.65
C ALA A 115 24.51 -10.74 -13.82
N ASP A 116 25.35 -9.77 -13.45
CA ASP A 116 26.49 -10.00 -12.56
C ASP A 116 26.03 -10.25 -11.12
N ARG A 117 24.99 -9.52 -10.69
CA ARG A 117 24.32 -9.68 -9.40
C ARG A 117 22.81 -9.80 -9.61
N ILE A 118 22.15 -10.62 -8.81
CA ILE A 118 20.68 -10.74 -8.76
C ILE A 118 20.16 -10.34 -7.39
N ASP A 119 19.24 -9.39 -7.39
CA ASP A 119 18.48 -8.94 -6.23
C ASP A 119 17.03 -9.41 -6.36
N ALA A 120 16.72 -10.51 -5.69
CA ALA A 120 15.40 -11.12 -5.69
C ALA A 120 14.57 -10.56 -4.53
N VAL A 121 13.69 -9.61 -4.86
CA VAL A 121 12.92 -8.84 -3.88
C VAL A 121 11.68 -9.56 -3.34
N MET A 122 11.18 -10.59 -4.03
CA MET A 122 10.21 -11.55 -3.48
C MET A 122 10.26 -12.86 -4.27
N VAL A 123 10.36 -13.99 -3.57
CA VAL A 123 10.40 -15.32 -4.21
C VAL A 123 9.38 -16.26 -3.58
N ARG A 124 8.34 -16.65 -4.33
CA ARG A 124 7.36 -17.65 -3.89
C ARG A 124 7.94 -19.05 -3.99
N ARG A 125 7.63 -19.90 -3.00
CA ARG A 125 7.98 -21.33 -3.03
C ARG A 125 7.32 -22.04 -4.23
N GLY A 126 8.09 -22.86 -4.94
CA GLY A 126 7.70 -23.59 -6.14
C GLY A 126 7.62 -22.74 -7.41
N GLY A 127 7.92 -21.44 -7.34
CA GLY A 127 7.80 -20.51 -8.46
C GLY A 127 8.90 -20.64 -9.52
N ARG A 128 8.70 -20.01 -10.68
CA ARG A 128 9.70 -19.96 -11.77
C ARG A 128 10.99 -19.27 -11.34
N VAL A 129 10.88 -18.13 -10.67
CA VAL A 129 12.01 -17.38 -10.11
C VAL A 129 12.83 -18.24 -9.15
N GLU A 130 12.20 -19.03 -8.26
CA GLU A 130 12.93 -19.93 -7.36
C GLU A 130 13.75 -20.96 -8.17
N LYS A 131 13.14 -21.62 -9.16
CA LYS A 131 13.81 -22.62 -10.00
C LYS A 131 15.02 -22.02 -10.73
N ALA A 132 14.86 -20.83 -11.29
CA ALA A 132 15.93 -20.09 -11.97
C ALA A 132 17.09 -19.74 -11.01
N LEU A 133 16.78 -19.21 -9.83
CA LEU A 133 17.78 -18.89 -8.80
C LEU A 133 18.53 -20.13 -8.32
N ARG A 134 17.82 -21.25 -8.09
CA ARG A 134 18.44 -22.53 -7.69
C ARG A 134 19.44 -23.02 -8.75
N ARG A 135 19.12 -22.90 -10.03
CA ARG A 135 20.06 -23.22 -11.12
C ARG A 135 21.30 -22.33 -11.07
N ARG A 136 21.13 -21.01 -10.95
CA ARG A 136 22.27 -20.08 -10.84
C ARG A 136 23.18 -20.41 -9.64
N LEU A 137 22.59 -20.61 -8.46
CA LEU A 137 23.34 -20.95 -7.25
C LEU A 137 24.09 -22.29 -7.37
N GLY A 138 23.47 -23.28 -8.04
CA GLY A 138 24.11 -24.56 -8.33
C GLY A 138 25.33 -24.43 -9.26
N THR A 139 25.29 -23.51 -10.22
CA THR A 139 26.33 -23.32 -11.24
C THR A 139 27.45 -22.37 -10.80
N ARG A 140 27.13 -21.16 -10.33
CA ARG A 140 28.14 -20.12 -10.02
C ARG A 140 28.73 -20.24 -8.61
N LYS A 141 27.99 -20.80 -7.64
CA LYS A 141 28.38 -20.95 -6.23
C LYS A 141 29.05 -19.69 -5.63
N ASP A 142 28.59 -18.51 -6.05
CA ASP A 142 29.14 -17.21 -5.64
C ASP A 142 28.11 -16.40 -4.85
N ALA A 143 28.57 -15.31 -4.23
CA ALA A 143 27.74 -14.42 -3.42
C ALA A 143 26.94 -13.42 -4.28
N SER A 144 26.65 -13.77 -5.54
CA SER A 144 26.01 -12.87 -6.51
C SER A 144 24.49 -12.77 -6.38
N VAL A 145 23.86 -13.62 -5.55
CA VAL A 145 22.41 -13.66 -5.38
C VAL A 145 22.03 -13.15 -4.00
N ARG A 146 21.26 -12.06 -3.94
CA ARG A 146 20.62 -11.57 -2.72
C ARG A 146 19.12 -11.89 -2.76
N VAL A 147 18.61 -12.38 -1.64
CA VAL A 147 17.18 -12.71 -1.47
C VAL A 147 16.61 -11.92 -0.31
N ALA A 148 15.57 -11.13 -0.58
CA ALA A 148 14.91 -10.35 0.45
C ALA A 148 14.28 -11.25 1.53
N ILE A 149 14.47 -10.88 2.80
CA ILE A 149 13.87 -11.54 3.95
C ILE A 149 12.61 -10.78 4.32
N HIS A 150 11.47 -11.46 4.18
CA HIS A 150 10.15 -10.97 4.58
C HIS A 150 9.59 -11.88 5.67
N SER A 151 8.73 -11.34 6.53
CA SER A 151 7.96 -12.11 7.53
C SER A 151 6.85 -12.97 6.93
N ILE A 152 6.79 -13.13 5.60
CA ILE A 152 5.69 -13.76 4.88
C ILE A 152 5.92 -15.28 4.79
N SER A 153 4.92 -16.06 5.19
CA SER A 153 4.99 -17.51 5.44
C SER A 153 5.27 -18.40 4.21
N LYS A 154 5.16 -17.88 2.97
CA LYS A 154 5.30 -18.67 1.72
C LYS A 154 6.56 -18.34 0.89
N SER A 155 7.58 -17.75 1.52
CA SER A 155 8.82 -17.40 0.83
C SER A 155 9.79 -18.59 0.65
N ALA A 156 10.48 -18.64 -0.50
CA ALA A 156 11.59 -19.56 -0.75
C ALA A 156 12.93 -19.10 -0.14
N THR A 157 12.96 -17.93 0.52
CA THR A 157 14.18 -17.27 1.03
C THR A 157 15.07 -18.22 1.82
N ARG A 158 14.53 -18.94 2.82
CA ARG A 158 15.34 -19.84 3.67
C ARG A 158 16.04 -20.93 2.87
N SER A 159 15.34 -21.58 1.93
CA SER A 159 15.94 -22.63 1.11
C SER A 159 16.99 -22.11 0.13
N LEU A 160 16.83 -20.88 -0.38
CA LEU A 160 17.83 -20.26 -1.25
C LEU A 160 19.08 -19.85 -0.46
N MET A 161 18.90 -19.36 0.77
CA MET A 161 20.02 -19.04 1.67
C MET A 161 20.85 -20.29 2.01
N GLN A 162 20.20 -21.43 2.25
CA GLN A 162 20.90 -22.72 2.45
C GLN A 162 21.72 -23.16 1.22
N MET A 163 21.37 -22.66 0.03
CA MET A 163 22.12 -22.90 -1.21
C MET A 163 23.18 -21.83 -1.50
N GLY A 164 23.42 -20.90 -0.58
CA GLY A 164 24.46 -19.87 -0.70
C GLY A 164 23.97 -18.48 -1.08
N ALA A 165 22.66 -18.24 -1.22
CA ALA A 165 22.15 -16.88 -1.42
C ALA A 165 22.35 -16.02 -0.16
N ILE A 166 22.71 -14.75 -0.36
CA ILE A 166 22.82 -13.79 0.74
C ILE A 166 21.41 -13.37 1.17
N GLY A 167 21.09 -13.61 2.44
CA GLY A 167 19.88 -13.08 3.06
C GLY A 167 19.96 -11.55 3.16
N TRP A 168 19.04 -10.85 2.51
CA TRP A 168 18.97 -9.40 2.54
C TRP A 168 17.87 -8.96 3.49
N TYR A 169 18.26 -8.48 4.67
CA TYR A 169 17.36 -7.94 5.68
C TYR A 169 17.44 -6.42 5.68
N ARG A 170 16.30 -5.74 5.64
CA ARG A 170 16.21 -4.33 6.03
C ARG A 170 15.51 -4.25 7.37
N THR A 171 16.22 -3.78 8.39
CA THR A 171 15.57 -3.24 9.58
C THR A 171 14.63 -2.12 9.12
N ARG A 172 13.42 -2.05 9.67
CA ARG A 172 12.76 -0.76 9.78
C ARG A 172 13.75 0.05 10.60
N TRP A 173 14.40 1.06 10.01
CA TRP A 173 15.07 2.06 10.82
C TRP A 173 13.94 2.70 11.60
N SER A 174 13.73 2.27 12.84
CA SER A 174 12.99 3.11 13.76
C SER A 174 13.82 4.37 13.88
N GLU A 175 13.19 5.53 13.73
CA GLU A 175 13.82 6.83 13.96
C GLU A 175 14.30 7.01 15.42
N SER A 176 14.29 5.94 16.24
CA SER A 176 14.72 5.91 17.63
C SER A 176 16.24 5.80 17.83
N ASP A 177 17.02 5.37 16.83
CA ASP A 177 18.46 5.07 17.05
C ASP A 177 19.43 6.22 16.72
N THR A 178 18.91 7.36 16.23
CA THR A 178 19.70 8.60 16.06
C THR A 178 19.14 9.81 16.81
N ALA A 179 18.17 9.60 17.70
CA ALA A 179 17.85 10.58 18.72
C ALA A 179 18.97 10.56 19.76
N ASP A 180 19.91 11.46 19.53
CA ASP A 180 20.91 11.91 20.47
C ASP A 180 20.32 11.98 21.88
N LYS A 181 21.11 11.55 22.88
CA LYS A 181 20.75 11.56 24.30
C LYS A 181 20.75 12.99 24.84
N THR A 182 20.06 13.91 24.18
CA THR A 182 19.58 15.14 24.79
C THR A 182 18.22 14.84 25.35
N SER A 183 18.22 14.55 26.66
CA SER A 183 17.08 14.65 27.56
C SER A 183 16.49 16.06 27.48
N SER A 184 15.75 16.35 26.41
CA SER A 184 14.78 17.41 26.36
C SER A 184 13.55 16.83 27.03
N SER A 185 13.35 17.18 28.30
CA SER A 185 12.07 17.12 28.96
C SER A 185 11.05 17.85 28.08
N VAL A 186 10.37 17.10 27.22
CA VAL A 186 9.14 17.58 26.61
C VAL A 186 8.20 17.75 27.77
N GLU A 187 8.03 19.01 28.18
CA GLU A 187 6.94 19.44 29.04
C GLU A 187 5.70 18.77 28.50
N SER A 188 5.17 17.87 29.33
CA SER A 188 3.93 17.18 29.07
C SER A 188 2.90 18.27 28.86
N ALA A 189 2.55 18.54 27.60
CA ALA A 189 1.36 19.30 27.28
C ALA A 189 0.25 18.61 28.07
N GLU A 190 -0.31 19.32 29.04
CA GLU A 190 -1.38 18.82 29.89
C GLU A 190 -2.48 18.33 28.95
N VAL A 191 -2.59 17.01 28.82
CA VAL A 191 -3.66 16.37 28.06
C VAL A 191 -4.89 16.60 28.91
N GLU A 192 -5.69 17.59 28.52
CA GLU A 192 -7.04 17.82 29.02
C GLU A 192 -7.77 16.47 29.18
N PRO A 193 -8.52 16.27 30.27
CA PRO A 193 -9.14 14.99 30.57
C PRO A 193 -9.98 14.50 29.38
N HIS A 194 -9.60 13.35 28.82
CA HIS A 194 -10.28 12.71 27.70
C HIS A 194 -11.78 12.55 27.99
N ASP A 195 -12.62 13.17 27.17
CA ASP A 195 -14.06 12.95 27.19
C ASP A 195 -14.38 11.62 26.51
N ASP A 196 -14.08 10.50 27.17
CA ASP A 196 -14.34 9.15 26.61
C ASP A 196 -15.85 8.88 26.38
N GLN A 197 -16.73 9.76 26.86
CA GLN A 197 -18.18 9.59 26.73
C GLN A 197 -18.63 9.63 25.26
N TRP A 198 -17.95 10.41 24.41
CA TRP A 198 -18.36 10.51 23.01
C TRP A 198 -18.19 9.17 22.27
N MET A 199 -17.16 8.38 22.59
CA MET A 199 -16.90 7.09 21.96
C MET A 199 -17.99 6.05 22.24
N GLN A 200 -18.60 6.15 23.42
CA GLN A 200 -19.69 5.29 23.87
C GLN A 200 -21.07 5.82 23.45
N SER A 201 -21.17 7.11 23.13
CA SER A 201 -22.43 7.76 22.79
C SER A 201 -22.99 7.22 21.47
N GLU A 202 -24.08 6.47 21.57
CA GLU A 202 -24.80 6.01 20.40
C GLU A 202 -25.57 7.15 19.74
N ASN A 203 -25.62 7.16 18.41
CA ASN A 203 -26.53 8.01 17.63
C ASN A 203 -26.31 9.54 17.81
N GLN A 204 -25.24 9.96 18.49
CA GLN A 204 -24.81 11.36 18.60
C GLN A 204 -23.74 11.71 17.56
N TRP A 205 -22.88 10.73 17.25
CA TRP A 205 -21.81 10.84 16.27
C TRP A 205 -22.05 9.87 15.11
N LEU A 206 -21.58 10.24 13.93
CA LEU A 206 -21.49 9.38 12.77
C LEU A 206 -20.02 9.08 12.50
N VAL A 207 -19.65 7.80 12.55
CA VAL A 207 -18.28 7.31 12.49
C VAL A 207 -17.94 6.84 11.08
N HIS A 208 -16.78 7.26 10.57
CA HIS A 208 -16.17 6.77 9.34
C HIS A 208 -14.78 6.21 9.64
N CYS A 209 -14.65 4.88 9.72
CA CYS A 209 -13.34 4.23 9.81
C CYS A 209 -12.62 4.28 8.46
N THR A 210 -11.42 4.83 8.48
CA THR A 210 -10.49 4.83 7.35
C THR A 210 -9.81 3.48 7.22
N ARG A 211 -9.41 3.13 6.00
CA ARG A 211 -8.76 1.85 5.69
C ARG A 211 -7.51 2.12 4.86
N ALA A 212 -6.59 1.16 4.86
CA ALA A 212 -5.47 1.18 3.92
C ALA A 212 -6.00 1.22 2.47
N PRO A 213 -5.43 2.07 1.60
CA PRO A 213 -5.86 2.15 0.22
C PRO A 213 -5.47 0.87 -0.53
N HIS A 214 -6.35 0.38 -1.40
CA HIS A 214 -6.06 -0.75 -2.28
C HIS A 214 -5.60 -0.22 -3.65
N GLY A 215 -4.35 0.26 -3.71
CA GLY A 215 -3.76 0.88 -4.91
C GLY A 215 -3.75 2.42 -4.83
N PRO A 216 -3.77 3.12 -5.98
CA PRO A 216 -3.78 4.57 -6.00
C PRO A 216 -4.99 5.15 -5.26
N MET A 217 -4.75 6.20 -4.49
CA MET A 217 -5.79 7.00 -3.85
C MET A 217 -6.68 7.68 -4.90
N PRO A 218 -7.93 8.06 -4.57
CA PRO A 218 -8.76 8.83 -5.49
C PRO A 218 -8.05 10.12 -5.95
N GLY A 219 -7.93 10.31 -7.26
CA GLY A 219 -7.20 11.43 -7.87
C GLY A 219 -5.67 11.25 -7.98
N GLN A 220 -5.12 10.17 -7.43
CA GLN A 220 -3.71 9.83 -7.56
C GLN A 220 -3.47 9.00 -8.83
N THR A 221 -2.44 9.36 -9.61
CA THR A 221 -2.03 8.56 -10.76
C THR A 221 -1.27 7.30 -10.33
N GLN A 222 -1.18 6.31 -11.22
CA GLN A 222 -0.39 5.11 -10.95
C GLN A 222 1.08 5.44 -10.66
N HIS A 223 1.69 6.39 -11.38
CA HIS A 223 3.07 6.81 -11.14
C HIS A 223 3.24 7.48 -9.78
N GLN A 224 2.31 8.37 -9.38
CA GLN A 224 2.35 8.99 -8.06
C GLN A 224 2.22 7.95 -6.93
N HIS A 225 1.41 6.91 -7.14
CA HIS A 225 1.29 5.81 -6.19
C HIS A 225 2.59 5.00 -6.09
N GLN A 226 3.22 4.68 -7.22
CA GLN A 226 4.51 4.00 -7.26
C GLN A 226 5.61 4.84 -6.59
N ASP A 227 5.65 6.15 -6.84
CA ASP A 227 6.59 7.06 -6.19
C ASP A 227 6.42 7.05 -4.68
N ALA A 228 5.17 7.10 -4.19
CA ALA A 228 4.88 7.00 -2.77
C ALA A 228 5.39 5.68 -2.17
N LEU A 229 5.17 4.54 -2.85
CA LEU A 229 5.68 3.24 -2.40
C LEU A 229 7.21 3.19 -2.36
N LEU A 230 7.88 3.71 -3.39
CA LEU A 230 9.33 3.71 -3.51
C LEU A 230 10.00 4.65 -2.48
N LEU A 231 9.43 5.84 -2.28
CA LEU A 231 9.98 6.87 -1.39
C LEU A 231 9.62 6.69 0.08
N SER A 232 8.60 5.88 0.39
CA SER A 232 8.13 5.65 1.77
C SER A 232 9.24 5.27 2.76
N SER A 233 10.25 4.51 2.31
CA SER A 233 11.36 4.08 3.17
C SER A 233 12.48 5.11 3.38
N TRP A 234 12.42 6.25 2.71
CA TRP A 234 13.50 7.24 2.68
C TRP A 234 13.11 8.59 3.26
N SER A 235 11.82 8.90 3.26
CA SER A 235 11.32 10.27 3.41
C SER A 235 10.67 10.54 4.77
N GLY A 236 10.67 9.57 5.69
CA GLY A 236 9.87 9.62 6.93
C GLY A 236 8.36 9.74 6.66
N LEU A 237 7.94 9.64 5.39
CA LEU A 237 6.55 9.74 4.99
C LEU A 237 5.78 8.52 5.50
N LEU A 238 4.51 8.76 5.83
CA LEU A 238 3.57 7.71 6.20
C LEU A 238 3.54 6.60 5.14
N ASP A 239 3.62 5.35 5.61
CA ASP A 239 3.54 4.18 4.72
C ASP A 239 2.20 4.23 3.96
N PRO A 240 2.22 4.32 2.61
CA PRO A 240 1.01 4.49 1.80
C PRO A 240 0.06 3.29 1.90
N ALA A 241 0.52 2.14 2.41
CA ALA A 241 -0.30 0.95 2.63
C ALA A 241 -0.97 0.92 4.02
N THR A 242 -1.09 2.05 4.73
CA THR A 242 -1.67 2.12 6.09
C THR A 242 -2.96 2.94 6.16
N PRO A 243 -3.89 2.61 7.07
CA PRO A 243 -5.06 3.44 7.34
C PRO A 243 -4.70 4.88 7.74
N LEU A 244 -3.58 5.04 8.47
CA LEU A 244 -3.05 6.34 8.86
C LEU A 244 -2.74 7.24 7.65
N CYS A 245 -2.21 6.70 6.55
CA CYS A 245 -1.96 7.48 5.34
C CYS A 245 -3.27 7.98 4.69
N SER A 246 -4.31 7.15 4.68
CA SER A 246 -5.65 7.55 4.23
C SER A 246 -6.22 8.67 5.10
N LEU A 247 -6.11 8.53 6.43
CA LEU A 247 -6.56 9.55 7.37
C LEU A 247 -5.78 10.87 7.20
N ALA A 248 -4.45 10.81 7.06
CA ALA A 248 -3.62 11.99 6.79
C ALA A 248 -4.03 12.69 5.49
N SER A 249 -4.45 11.94 4.48
CA SER A 249 -4.93 12.50 3.21
C SER A 249 -6.29 13.19 3.36
N ILE A 250 -7.20 12.62 4.16
CA ILE A 250 -8.46 13.26 4.54
C ILE A 250 -8.21 14.57 5.28
N VAL A 251 -7.26 14.57 6.23
CA VAL A 251 -6.86 15.75 6.98
C VAL A 251 -6.36 16.85 6.05
N ARG A 252 -5.36 16.53 5.20
CA ARG A 252 -4.79 17.50 4.25
C ARG A 252 -5.82 18.01 3.24
N GLY A 253 -6.71 17.14 2.78
CA GLY A 253 -7.74 17.48 1.81
C GLY A 253 -8.94 18.20 2.42
N GLY A 254 -9.07 18.16 3.75
CA GLY A 254 -10.21 18.66 4.51
C GLY A 254 -11.55 18.03 4.15
N ARG A 255 -11.54 16.84 3.57
CA ARG A 255 -12.76 16.18 3.06
C ARG A 255 -12.63 14.67 2.97
N LEU A 256 -13.77 14.00 3.12
CA LEU A 256 -13.97 12.59 2.79
C LEU A 256 -14.39 12.49 1.33
N LEU A 257 -13.61 11.77 0.53
CA LEU A 257 -13.91 11.56 -0.89
C LEU A 257 -14.90 10.41 -1.06
N ALA A 258 -15.95 10.66 -1.83
CA ALA A 258 -16.97 9.68 -2.14
C ALA A 258 -16.45 8.60 -3.10
N SER A 259 -16.94 7.38 -2.92
CA SER A 259 -16.67 6.28 -3.85
C SER A 259 -17.95 5.53 -4.19
N ALA A 260 -18.03 4.97 -5.40
CA ALA A 260 -19.18 4.18 -5.80
C ALA A 260 -19.10 2.70 -5.36
N ILE A 261 -18.06 2.31 -4.61
CA ILE A 261 -17.80 0.90 -4.27
C ILE A 261 -18.96 0.29 -3.47
N ALA A 262 -19.52 1.05 -2.52
CA ALA A 262 -20.60 0.60 -1.63
C ALA A 262 -22.01 0.67 -2.28
N SER A 263 -22.15 1.34 -3.42
CA SER A 263 -23.43 1.72 -4.02
C SER A 263 -23.65 1.05 -5.39
N ALA A 264 -23.29 -0.23 -5.49
CA ALA A 264 -23.33 -1.00 -6.74
C ALA A 264 -22.57 -0.35 -7.92
N ARG A 265 -21.53 0.44 -7.61
CA ARG A 265 -20.67 1.15 -8.58
C ARG A 265 -21.38 2.21 -9.41
N GLN A 266 -22.53 2.71 -8.94
CA GLN A 266 -23.32 3.71 -9.67
C GLN A 266 -23.26 5.10 -9.02
N TRP A 267 -23.25 5.18 -7.68
CA TRP A 267 -23.37 6.48 -6.99
C TRP A 267 -22.20 6.73 -6.05
N PRO A 268 -21.33 7.72 -6.29
CA PRO A 268 -20.31 8.09 -5.33
C PRO A 268 -20.95 8.48 -3.98
N VAL A 269 -20.63 7.75 -2.92
CA VAL A 269 -21.12 8.03 -1.56
C VAL A 269 -20.00 8.00 -0.53
N VAL A 270 -20.19 8.75 0.55
CA VAL A 270 -19.44 8.57 1.81
C VAL A 270 -20.36 7.88 2.80
N CYS A 271 -19.92 6.75 3.34
CA CYS A 271 -20.67 5.97 4.31
C CYS A 271 -20.20 6.27 5.73
N PHE A 272 -21.14 6.34 6.66
CA PHE A 272 -20.90 6.48 8.09
C PHE A 272 -21.73 5.45 8.85
N SER A 273 -21.31 5.13 10.07
CA SER A 273 -22.08 4.33 11.02
C SER A 273 -22.60 5.22 12.15
N ALA A 274 -23.85 5.01 12.58
CA ALA A 274 -24.40 5.65 13.79
C ALA A 274 -24.22 4.79 15.05
N ALA A 275 -23.60 3.61 14.93
CA ALA A 275 -23.15 2.84 16.08
C ALA A 275 -22.00 3.56 16.79
N SER A 276 -21.85 3.29 18.09
CA SER A 276 -20.76 3.89 18.88
C SER A 276 -19.40 3.36 18.40
N LEU A 277 -18.36 4.18 18.51
CA LEU A 277 -17.02 3.79 18.07
C LEU A 277 -16.54 2.55 18.84
N THR A 278 -16.82 2.49 20.14
CA THR A 278 -16.52 1.32 20.98
C THR A 278 -17.18 0.06 20.43
N GLN A 279 -18.47 0.12 20.06
CA GLN A 279 -19.18 -1.04 19.50
C GLN A 279 -18.60 -1.48 18.15
N LEU A 280 -18.18 -0.54 17.30
CA LEU A 280 -17.58 -0.85 16.00
C LEU A 280 -16.23 -1.55 16.12
N LEU A 281 -15.38 -1.06 17.03
CA LEU A 281 -14.06 -1.65 17.26
C LEU A 281 -14.15 -3.00 18.00
N GLN A 282 -15.07 -3.15 18.96
CA GLN A 282 -15.29 -4.43 19.65
C GLN A 282 -15.83 -5.53 18.74
N ASN A 283 -16.70 -5.18 17.79
CA ASN A 283 -17.31 -6.14 16.87
C ASN A 283 -16.54 -6.27 15.55
N ARG A 284 -15.33 -5.70 15.45
CA ARG A 284 -14.54 -5.77 14.23
C ARG A 284 -14.22 -7.21 13.88
N CYS A 285 -14.26 -7.54 12.61
CA CYS A 285 -14.03 -8.88 12.11
C CYS A 285 -13.15 -8.83 10.87
N TYR A 286 -12.06 -9.62 10.87
CA TYR A 286 -11.26 -9.81 9.67
C TYR A 286 -12.08 -10.55 8.62
N ARG A 287 -12.20 -9.98 7.42
CA ARG A 287 -12.94 -10.55 6.29
C ARG A 287 -11.96 -11.19 5.31
N PRO A 288 -11.76 -12.53 5.32
CA PRO A 288 -10.72 -13.17 4.50
C PRO A 288 -10.91 -12.93 3.00
N GLN A 289 -12.16 -12.88 2.54
CA GLN A 289 -12.49 -12.62 1.13
C GLN A 289 -12.13 -11.20 0.66
N LEU A 290 -12.12 -10.23 1.59
CA LEU A 290 -11.69 -8.86 1.31
C LEU A 290 -10.25 -8.58 1.76
N ARG A 291 -9.63 -9.52 2.48
CA ARG A 291 -8.30 -9.43 3.09
C ARG A 291 -8.09 -8.15 3.92
N ARG A 292 -9.10 -7.81 4.72
CA ARG A 292 -9.10 -6.60 5.56
C ARG A 292 -10.05 -6.74 6.74
N TRP A 293 -9.85 -5.92 7.76
CA TRP A 293 -10.84 -5.67 8.81
C TRP A 293 -11.99 -4.82 8.25
N ASP A 294 -13.19 -5.02 8.78
CA ASP A 294 -14.32 -4.12 8.50
C ASP A 294 -14.12 -2.76 9.16
N TYR A 295 -13.62 -2.74 10.40
CA TYR A 295 -13.31 -1.53 11.16
C TYR A 295 -11.84 -1.51 11.60
N GLU A 296 -11.13 -0.47 11.19
CA GLU A 296 -9.79 -0.14 11.65
C GLU A 296 -9.89 0.98 12.70
N PRO A 297 -8.99 1.04 13.70
CA PRO A 297 -9.00 2.05 14.77
C PRO A 297 -8.45 3.41 14.30
N PHE A 298 -8.74 3.78 13.05
CA PHE A 298 -8.37 5.06 12.44
C PHE A 298 -9.59 5.66 11.76
N GLY A 299 -9.89 6.93 11.98
CA GLY A 299 -10.97 7.56 11.22
C GLY A 299 -11.42 8.92 11.69
N VAL A 300 -12.62 9.28 11.24
CA VAL A 300 -13.27 10.55 11.52
C VAL A 300 -14.65 10.28 12.12
N ALA A 301 -15.00 10.97 13.18
CA ALA A 301 -16.34 11.05 13.73
C ALA A 301 -16.88 12.47 13.53
N ILE A 302 -18.10 12.58 13.03
CA ILE A 302 -18.79 13.87 12.85
C ILE A 302 -20.07 13.91 13.69
N ARG A 303 -20.39 15.05 14.30
CA ARG A 303 -21.63 15.18 15.06
C ARG A 303 -22.81 14.98 14.12
N LYS A 304 -23.74 14.10 14.50
CA LYS A 304 -24.87 13.71 13.67
C LYS A 304 -25.73 14.91 13.25
N SER A 305 -25.90 15.88 14.14
CA SER A 305 -26.65 17.11 13.85
C SER A 305 -26.01 17.94 12.72
N ALA A 306 -24.67 18.06 12.71
CA ALA A 306 -23.92 18.72 11.64
C ALA A 306 -24.01 17.91 10.33
N ALA A 307 -23.87 16.58 10.41
CA ALA A 307 -23.99 15.71 9.25
C ALA A 307 -25.36 15.83 8.54
N ILE A 308 -26.46 15.90 9.32
CA ILE A 308 -27.80 16.09 8.77
C ILE A 308 -27.90 17.41 7.99
N LYS A 309 -27.29 18.49 8.50
CA LYS A 309 -27.26 19.80 7.82
C LYS A 309 -26.51 19.72 6.49
N LEU A 310 -25.46 18.91 6.39
CA LEU A 310 -24.72 18.63 5.15
C LEU A 310 -25.42 17.65 4.20
N GLY A 311 -26.66 17.25 4.49
CA GLY A 311 -27.40 16.35 3.60
C GLY A 311 -27.09 14.86 3.80
N VAL A 312 -26.37 14.47 4.86
CA VAL A 312 -26.19 13.06 5.22
C VAL A 312 -27.54 12.50 5.69
N ARG A 313 -27.90 11.30 5.20
CA ARG A 313 -29.20 10.66 5.45
C ARG A 313 -29.04 9.20 5.84
N PRO A 314 -29.97 8.61 6.61
CA PRO A 314 -29.93 7.19 6.92
C PRO A 314 -30.16 6.35 5.67
N VAL A 315 -29.54 5.17 5.66
CA VAL A 315 -29.72 4.13 4.64
C VAL A 315 -31.12 3.54 4.69
N ILE A 316 -31.66 3.20 3.51
CA ILE A 316 -32.93 2.50 3.34
C ILE A 316 -32.63 1.01 3.17
N TYR A 317 -32.99 0.21 4.16
CA TYR A 317 -32.80 -1.24 4.12
C TYR A 317 -34.01 -1.95 3.50
N GLY A 318 -33.77 -2.82 2.51
CA GLY A 318 -34.82 -3.58 1.86
C GLY A 318 -34.33 -4.80 1.08
N GLU A 319 -35.25 -5.43 0.37
CA GLU A 319 -34.97 -6.47 -0.62
C GLU A 319 -34.45 -5.85 -1.91
N ALA A 320 -33.54 -6.54 -2.61
CA ALA A 320 -32.89 -6.00 -3.81
C ALA A 320 -33.89 -5.50 -4.89
N SER A 321 -35.05 -6.15 -5.00
CA SER A 321 -36.14 -5.76 -5.91
C SER A 321 -36.77 -4.40 -5.56
N GLN A 322 -36.73 -3.98 -4.29
CA GLN A 322 -37.29 -2.72 -3.81
C GLN A 322 -36.41 -1.51 -4.16
N ARG A 323 -35.18 -1.71 -4.67
CA ARG A 323 -34.35 -0.58 -5.10
C ARG A 323 -34.99 0.19 -6.26
N CYS A 324 -35.58 -0.52 -7.22
CA CYS A 324 -36.19 0.10 -8.40
C CYS A 324 -37.48 0.88 -8.09
N THR A 325 -38.05 0.69 -6.88
CA THR A 325 -39.24 1.43 -6.45
C THR A 325 -38.88 2.74 -5.72
N LEU A 326 -37.60 2.96 -5.40
CA LEU A 326 -37.14 4.21 -4.80
C LEU A 326 -36.96 5.30 -5.86
N SER A 327 -37.24 6.55 -5.47
CA SER A 327 -36.94 7.70 -6.31
C SER A 327 -35.44 7.76 -6.63
N PRO A 328 -35.03 8.29 -7.80
CA PRO A 328 -33.61 8.35 -8.18
C PRO A 328 -32.71 9.04 -7.15
N GLU A 329 -33.24 10.03 -6.45
CA GLU A 329 -32.57 10.74 -5.35
C GLU A 329 -32.33 9.88 -4.11
N ASP A 330 -33.07 8.79 -3.91
CA ASP A 330 -32.95 7.91 -2.75
C ASP A 330 -32.21 6.60 -3.06
N GLN A 331 -31.96 6.29 -4.33
CA GLN A 331 -31.33 5.03 -4.74
C GLN A 331 -29.92 4.86 -4.16
N PHE A 332 -29.16 5.95 -3.99
CA PHE A 332 -27.83 5.90 -3.36
C PHE A 332 -27.89 5.47 -1.89
N ARG A 333 -29.03 5.68 -1.22
CA ARG A 333 -29.27 5.30 0.18
C ARG A 333 -29.68 3.85 0.34
N PHE A 334 -29.97 3.11 -0.74
CA PHE A 334 -30.44 1.74 -0.61
C PHE A 334 -29.31 0.78 -0.22
N GLN A 335 -29.58 -0.08 0.77
CA GLN A 335 -28.75 -1.22 1.13
C GLN A 335 -29.61 -2.48 1.24
N SER A 336 -29.18 -3.56 0.60
CA SER A 336 -29.86 -4.85 0.78
C SER A 336 -29.62 -5.36 2.20
N LYS A 337 -30.66 -5.88 2.88
CA LYS A 337 -30.51 -6.45 4.24
C LYS A 337 -29.49 -7.60 4.32
N GLY A 338 -29.20 -8.23 3.18
CA GLY A 338 -28.24 -9.34 3.08
C GLY A 338 -28.91 -10.66 3.45
N LYS A 339 -28.38 -11.77 2.90
CA LYS A 339 -28.85 -13.14 3.22
C LYS A 339 -28.00 -13.83 4.29
N THR A 340 -26.76 -13.38 4.45
CA THR A 340 -25.74 -14.04 5.29
C THR A 340 -25.27 -13.17 6.45
N TYR A 341 -25.30 -11.85 6.30
CA TYR A 341 -24.90 -10.89 7.32
C TYR A 341 -25.97 -9.80 7.42
N ASP A 342 -26.36 -9.47 8.65
CA ASP A 342 -27.31 -8.39 8.93
C ASP A 342 -26.56 -7.06 9.08
N TRP A 343 -26.56 -6.28 7.99
CA TRP A 343 -25.90 -4.96 7.94
C TRP A 343 -26.71 -3.85 8.63
N THR A 344 -27.88 -4.16 9.21
CA THR A 344 -28.72 -3.14 9.88
C THR A 344 -28.12 -2.69 11.22
N GLN A 345 -27.26 -3.52 11.83
CA GLN A 345 -26.59 -3.22 13.10
C GLN A 345 -25.67 -1.99 12.99
N GLU A 346 -25.10 -1.74 11.81
CA GLU A 346 -24.23 -0.58 11.56
C GLU A 346 -25.00 0.74 11.57
N ARG A 347 -26.33 0.69 11.45
CA ARG A 347 -27.21 1.87 11.37
C ARG A 347 -26.62 2.88 10.37
N GLU A 348 -26.38 2.43 9.14
CA GLU A 348 -25.57 3.15 8.14
C GLU A 348 -26.23 4.48 7.72
N TRP A 349 -25.39 5.50 7.51
CA TRP A 349 -25.74 6.81 6.96
C TRP A 349 -24.89 7.09 5.72
N ARG A 350 -25.46 7.77 4.72
CA ARG A 350 -24.75 8.11 3.48
C ARG A 350 -24.87 9.59 3.14
N ALA A 351 -23.77 10.15 2.66
CA ALA A 351 -23.73 11.41 1.92
C ALA A 351 -23.72 11.11 0.42
N SER A 352 -24.43 11.94 -0.36
CA SER A 352 -24.34 11.91 -1.83
C SER A 352 -23.16 12.79 -2.26
N GLY A 353 -22.07 12.18 -2.70
CA GLY A 353 -20.82 12.87 -2.99
C GLY A 353 -19.92 13.12 -1.77
N ASP A 354 -18.86 13.90 -1.99
CA ASP A 354 -17.82 14.19 -1.01
C ASP A 354 -18.37 14.95 0.21
N VAL A 355 -17.78 14.71 1.38
CA VAL A 355 -18.11 15.44 2.62
C VAL A 355 -16.95 16.35 2.99
N ARG A 356 -17.15 17.67 2.90
CA ARG A 356 -16.17 18.66 3.32
C ARG A 356 -16.24 18.86 4.82
N LEU A 357 -15.19 18.43 5.51
CA LEU A 357 -15.07 18.57 6.96
C LEU A 357 -14.82 20.02 7.36
N THR A 358 -14.23 20.82 6.46
CA THR A 358 -14.00 22.26 6.64
C THR A 358 -15.28 23.10 6.65
N ASP A 359 -16.40 22.53 6.21
CA ASP A 359 -17.71 23.21 6.20
C ASP A 359 -18.45 23.01 7.54
N MET A 360 -17.85 22.25 8.48
CA MET A 360 -18.38 22.01 9.82
C MET A 360 -17.65 22.85 10.86
N ASP A 361 -18.30 23.06 12.01
CA ASP A 361 -17.62 23.58 13.19
C ASP A 361 -16.51 22.60 13.61
N PRO A 362 -15.30 23.07 13.97
CA PRO A 362 -14.23 22.21 14.47
C PRO A 362 -14.66 21.29 15.62
N ASP A 363 -15.58 21.73 16.49
CA ASP A 363 -16.08 20.94 17.63
C ASP A 363 -17.07 19.83 17.20
N ASP A 364 -17.55 19.87 15.96
CA ASP A 364 -18.42 18.85 15.36
C ASP A 364 -17.63 17.76 14.64
N VAL A 365 -16.30 17.80 14.63
CA VAL A 365 -15.44 16.83 13.96
C VAL A 365 -14.37 16.35 14.93
N ARG A 366 -14.18 15.03 15.00
CA ARG A 366 -13.09 14.39 15.77
C ARG A 366 -12.36 13.39 14.91
N LEU A 367 -11.05 13.32 15.06
CA LEU A 367 -10.25 12.23 14.54
C LEU A 367 -9.97 11.21 15.63
N PHE A 368 -9.82 9.95 15.24
CA PHE A 368 -9.39 8.91 16.16
C PHE A 368 -8.27 8.07 15.55
N VAL A 369 -7.32 7.68 16.41
CA VAL A 369 -6.13 6.89 16.09
C VAL A 369 -5.79 5.93 17.25
N PRO A 370 -5.09 4.80 17.02
CA PRO A 370 -4.88 3.80 18.07
C PRO A 370 -3.77 4.15 19.06
N SER A 371 -2.91 5.12 18.73
CA SER A 371 -1.72 5.44 19.51
C SER A 371 -1.40 6.92 19.52
N ALA A 372 -0.73 7.37 20.60
CA ALA A 372 -0.22 8.73 20.70
C ALA A 372 0.85 9.04 19.63
N GLU A 373 1.60 8.03 19.18
CA GLU A 373 2.57 8.17 18.09
C GLU A 373 1.88 8.54 16.78
N ASP A 374 0.75 7.88 16.47
CA ASP A 374 -0.04 8.18 15.27
C ASP A 374 -0.73 9.54 15.37
N ALA A 375 -1.16 9.93 16.58
CA ALA A 375 -1.69 11.26 16.83
C ALA A 375 -0.61 12.33 16.58
N ALA A 376 0.61 12.13 17.09
CA ALA A 376 1.73 13.05 16.90
C ALA A 376 2.10 13.23 15.42
N LYS A 377 1.97 12.18 14.59
CA LYS A 377 2.19 12.26 13.14
C LYS A 377 1.13 13.11 12.42
N LEU A 378 -0.10 13.17 12.94
CA LEU A 378 -1.21 13.93 12.34
C LEU A 378 -1.34 15.35 12.88
N ALA A 379 -1.01 15.57 14.15
CA ALA A 379 -1.19 16.84 14.86
C ALA A 379 -0.67 18.07 14.10
N PRO A 380 0.51 18.05 13.44
CA PRO A 380 1.02 19.22 12.71
C PRO A 380 0.15 19.64 11.51
N LEU A 381 -0.72 18.76 11.03
CA LEU A 381 -1.55 18.95 9.85
C LEU A 381 -3.04 19.12 10.19
N CYS A 382 -3.42 18.85 11.45
CA CYS A 382 -4.81 18.61 11.81
C CYS A 382 -5.45 19.83 12.48
N PRO A 383 -6.52 20.40 11.91
CA PRO A 383 -7.26 21.49 12.55
C PRO A 383 -8.33 21.00 13.53
N TRP A 384 -8.52 19.68 13.68
CA TRP A 384 -9.56 19.08 14.53
C TRP A 384 -8.95 18.33 15.72
N PRO A 385 -9.70 18.14 16.82
CA PRO A 385 -9.29 17.29 17.92
C PRO A 385 -8.94 15.86 17.47
N ILE A 386 -7.81 15.34 17.94
CA ILE A 386 -7.37 13.96 17.71
C ILE A 386 -7.47 13.19 19.03
N GLU A 387 -8.24 12.12 19.02
CA GLU A 387 -8.48 11.24 20.16
C GLU A 387 -7.71 9.93 20.01
N VAL A 388 -7.05 9.49 21.07
CA VAL A 388 -6.36 8.20 21.09
C VAL A 388 -7.32 7.14 21.60
N VAL A 389 -7.69 6.22 20.72
CA VAL A 389 -8.60 5.11 21.05
C VAL A 389 -7.77 3.89 21.35
N ARG A 390 -7.75 3.48 22.62
CA ARG A 390 -7.00 2.27 23.00
C ARG A 390 -7.65 1.07 22.35
N ASP A 391 -6.93 0.47 21.42
CA ASP A 391 -7.23 -0.88 20.96
C ASP A 391 -6.77 -1.82 22.08
N GLU A 392 -7.67 -2.27 22.95
CA GLU A 392 -7.31 -3.31 23.91
C GLU A 392 -6.88 -4.54 23.12
N PRO A 393 -5.64 -5.04 23.30
CA PRO A 393 -5.21 -6.22 22.59
C PRO A 393 -6.14 -7.36 22.97
N GLU A 394 -6.72 -8.01 21.94
CA GLU A 394 -7.43 -9.28 22.09
C GLU A 394 -6.61 -10.17 23.04
N THR A 395 -7.20 -10.52 24.18
CA THR A 395 -6.70 -11.61 25.02
C THR A 395 -6.33 -12.77 24.10
N GLN A 396 -5.06 -13.15 24.13
CA GLN A 396 -4.51 -14.29 23.42
C GLN A 396 -5.49 -15.45 23.49
N PHE A 397 -6.06 -15.84 22.34
CA PHE A 397 -6.55 -17.20 22.17
C PHE A 397 -5.31 -18.10 22.27
N ASP A 398 -5.09 -18.65 23.46
CA ASP A 398 -4.19 -19.77 23.68
C ASP A 398 -4.72 -20.98 22.86
N PRO A 399 -3.84 -21.79 22.27
CA PRO A 399 -4.11 -22.63 21.10
C PRO A 399 -5.09 -23.78 21.29
#